data_AF-A0A7D7NC44-F1
#
_entry.id   AF-A0A7D7NC44-F1
#
_cell.length_a   1.000
_cell.length_b   1.000
_cell.length_c   1.000
_cell.angle_alpha   90.00
_cell.angle_beta   90.00
_cell.angle_gamma   90.00
#
_symmetry.space_group_name_H-M   'P 1'
#
loop_
_entity.id
_entity.type
_entity.pdbx_description
1 polymer ?
#
loop_
_entity_poly.entity_id
_entity_poly.type
_entity_poly.pdbx_seq_one_letter_code
_entity_poly.pdbx_strand_id
1 'polypeptide(L)'
;MNKVPFYLKPNDIIKRSELHDKFGGSRQSGISPSLKSNSVFIFTNPEHGEEHGYYDSWDKNGQVFHYSGEGQTGDQEMKRGNKAIFQHKNDNRALYVFQHTEKTGYVRYIGEFQIDELKPYSVKQEHSTNNGPKRNVFIFHLNKLK
;
A
#
# COMPACT_ATOMS: atom_id res chain seq x y z
N MET A 1 3.70 -5.71 25.27
CA MET A 1 4.40 -4.59 24.59
C MET A 1 3.42 -3.47 24.38
N ASN A 2 3.73 -2.26 24.87
CA ASN A 2 2.88 -1.08 24.64
C ASN A 2 2.96 -0.71 23.15
N LYS A 3 1.85 -0.87 22.43
CA LYS A 3 1.76 -0.45 21.03
C LYS A 3 1.91 1.07 20.97
N VAL A 4 2.77 1.55 20.07
CA VAL A 4 2.90 3.00 19.84
C VAL A 4 1.62 3.47 19.14
N PRO A 5 0.84 4.40 19.71
CA PRO A 5 -0.39 4.87 19.08
C PRO A 5 -0.08 5.63 17.79
N PHE A 6 -0.83 5.32 16.74
CA PHE A 6 -0.79 6.05 15.48
C PHE A 6 -1.52 7.40 15.65
N TYR A 7 -0.93 8.50 15.16
CA TYR A 7 -1.39 9.85 15.49
C TYR A 7 -1.54 10.78 14.27
N LEU A 8 -1.15 10.33 13.07
CA LEU A 8 -1.24 11.19 11.88
C LEU A 8 -2.70 11.38 11.48
N LYS A 9 -3.02 12.60 11.04
CA LYS A 9 -4.31 12.97 10.47
C LYS A 9 -4.20 13.04 8.94
N PRO A 10 -5.28 12.76 8.20
CA PRO A 10 -5.26 12.88 6.74
C PRO A 10 -4.69 14.24 6.30
N ASN A 11 -3.81 14.20 5.30
CA ASN A 11 -2.99 15.28 4.76
C ASN A 11 -1.72 15.66 5.54
N ASP A 12 -1.48 15.11 6.73
CA ASP A 12 -0.18 15.27 7.41
C ASP A 12 0.95 14.76 6.51
N ILE A 13 2.06 15.51 6.48
CA ILE A 13 3.27 15.15 5.75
C ILE A 13 4.35 14.77 6.76
N ILE A 14 4.99 13.62 6.56
CA ILE A 14 6.08 13.14 7.40
C ILE A 14 7.22 12.63 6.53
N LYS A 15 8.46 12.75 7.03
CA LYS A 15 9.60 12.08 6.41
C LYS A 15 9.43 10.57 6.57
N ARG A 16 9.48 9.80 5.47
CA ARG A 16 9.23 8.36 5.50
C ARG A 16 10.19 7.61 6.43
N SER A 17 11.42 8.09 6.56
CA SER A 17 12.37 7.55 7.56
C SER A 17 11.86 7.69 8.99
N GLU A 18 11.33 8.86 9.36
CA GLU A 18 10.83 9.14 10.72
C GLU A 18 9.57 8.33 11.03
N LEU A 19 8.70 8.14 10.03
CA LEU A 19 7.56 7.23 10.11
C LEU A 19 8.04 5.82 10.52
N HIS A 20 9.05 5.29 9.83
CA HIS A 20 9.59 3.96 10.11
C HIS A 20 10.39 3.88 11.42
N ASP A 21 11.11 4.92 11.81
CA ASP A 21 11.76 4.98 13.13
C ASP A 21 10.74 4.85 14.25
N LYS A 22 9.60 5.53 14.11
CA LYS A 22 8.55 5.53 15.12
C LYS A 22 7.73 4.25 15.09
N PHE A 23 7.26 3.81 13.93
CA PHE A 23 6.27 2.75 13.80
C PHE A 23 6.80 1.42 13.28
N GLY A 24 8.05 1.35 12.83
CA GLY A 24 8.66 0.14 12.24
C GLY A 24 8.26 -0.08 10.78
N GLY A 25 8.49 -1.30 10.29
CA GLY A 25 8.29 -1.68 8.89
C GLY A 25 9.53 -1.49 8.01
N SER A 26 9.47 -2.03 6.80
CA SER A 26 10.48 -1.85 5.75
C SER A 26 10.49 -0.41 5.21
N ARG A 27 11.68 0.18 5.11
CA ARG A 27 11.90 1.51 4.52
C ARG A 27 11.93 1.53 2.99
N GLN A 28 12.10 0.36 2.37
CA GLN A 28 12.38 0.23 0.93
C GLN A 28 11.17 -0.30 0.14
N SER A 29 10.24 -0.99 0.80
CA SER A 29 9.15 -1.69 0.13
C SER A 29 7.91 -0.80 -0.04
N GLY A 30 7.20 -0.91 -1.17
CA GLY A 30 5.91 -0.23 -1.37
C GLY A 30 4.84 -0.69 -0.37
N ILE A 31 4.90 -1.96 0.05
CA ILE A 31 4.07 -2.53 1.12
C ILE A 31 4.99 -2.85 2.30
N SER A 32 4.65 -2.32 3.47
CA SER A 32 5.52 -2.32 4.65
C SER A 32 4.74 -2.75 5.89
N PRO A 33 4.62 -4.06 6.14
CA PRO A 33 4.05 -4.59 7.37
C PRO A 33 4.96 -4.28 8.57
N SER A 34 4.38 -3.90 9.70
CA SER A 34 5.09 -3.61 10.94
C SER A 34 4.48 -4.35 12.13
N LEU A 35 5.32 -5.10 12.84
CA LEU A 35 4.98 -5.71 14.12
C LEU A 35 4.97 -4.69 15.27
N LYS A 36 5.77 -3.62 15.18
CA LYS A 36 5.94 -2.63 16.24
C LYS A 36 4.67 -1.81 16.47
N SER A 37 4.01 -1.37 15.39
CA SER A 37 2.74 -0.65 15.45
C SER A 37 1.53 -1.54 15.21
N ASN A 38 1.75 -2.82 14.85
CA ASN A 38 0.70 -3.74 14.43
C ASN A 38 -0.13 -3.17 13.26
N SER A 39 0.58 -2.78 12.19
CA SER A 39 0.00 -2.08 11.04
C SER A 39 0.62 -2.58 9.73
N VAL A 40 -0.04 -2.29 8.62
CA VAL A 40 0.50 -2.39 7.27
C VAL A 40 0.50 -0.99 6.68
N PHE A 41 1.68 -0.51 6.28
CA PHE A 41 1.81 0.75 5.56
C PHE A 41 1.91 0.46 4.07
N ILE A 42 1.16 1.18 3.24
CA ILE A 42 1.34 1.15 1.78
C ILE A 42 1.67 2.53 1.26
N PHE A 43 2.54 2.56 0.25
CA PHE A 43 3.05 3.79 -0.35
C PHE A 43 2.72 3.77 -1.84
N THR A 44 1.90 4.72 -2.27
CA THR A 44 1.56 4.92 -3.68
C THR A 44 2.38 6.06 -4.27
N ASN A 45 2.83 5.87 -5.51
CA ASN A 45 3.53 6.85 -6.31
C ASN A 45 3.11 6.67 -7.79
N PRO A 46 1.93 7.15 -8.19
CA PRO A 46 1.40 6.92 -9.54
C PRO A 46 2.38 7.34 -10.65
N GLU A 47 3.10 8.45 -10.46
CA GLU A 47 4.07 8.97 -11.45
C GLU A 47 5.22 8.01 -11.75
N HIS A 48 5.60 7.17 -10.79
CA HIS A 48 6.69 6.19 -10.93
C HIS A 48 6.18 4.75 -10.87
N GLY A 49 4.87 4.53 -10.77
CA GLY A 49 4.29 3.19 -10.71
C GLY A 49 4.21 2.54 -12.09
N GLU A 50 3.98 3.36 -13.11
CA GLU A 50 3.74 2.88 -14.47
C GLU A 50 4.93 2.11 -15.04
N GLU A 51 6.18 2.50 -14.73
CA GLU A 51 7.38 1.76 -15.18
C GLU A 51 7.40 0.30 -14.71
N HIS A 52 6.64 -0.03 -13.66
CA HIS A 52 6.50 -1.36 -13.07
C HIS A 52 5.18 -2.07 -13.43
N GLY A 53 4.33 -1.44 -14.26
CA GLY A 53 2.98 -1.90 -14.56
C GLY A 53 2.02 -1.71 -13.39
N TYR A 54 2.25 -0.71 -12.53
CA TYR A 54 1.39 -0.38 -11.39
C TYR A 54 0.55 0.84 -11.71
N TYR A 55 -0.77 0.70 -11.58
CA TYR A 55 -1.77 1.70 -11.96
C TYR A 55 -2.72 1.93 -10.80
N ASP A 56 -2.18 2.51 -9.73
CA ASP A 56 -2.95 2.86 -8.54
C ASP A 56 -3.95 3.97 -8.89
N SER A 57 -5.20 3.80 -8.45
CA SER A 57 -6.26 4.73 -8.82
C SER A 57 -7.40 4.73 -7.81
N TRP A 58 -8.13 5.84 -7.77
CA TRP A 58 -9.43 5.87 -7.09
C TRP A 58 -10.53 5.41 -8.04
N ASP A 59 -11.55 4.76 -7.51
CA ASP A 59 -12.78 4.55 -8.25
C ASP A 59 -13.47 5.88 -8.58
N LYS A 60 -14.47 5.84 -9.46
CA LYS A 60 -15.17 7.05 -9.94
C LYS A 60 -15.82 7.87 -8.81
N ASN A 61 -16.15 7.23 -7.69
CA ASN A 61 -16.82 7.85 -6.56
C ASN A 61 -15.85 8.28 -5.44
N GLY A 62 -14.55 7.99 -5.57
CA GLY A 62 -13.53 8.30 -4.56
C GLY A 62 -13.69 7.52 -3.25
N GLN A 63 -14.39 6.38 -3.28
CA GLN A 63 -14.66 5.54 -2.10
C GLN A 63 -13.70 4.36 -2.00
N VAL A 64 -13.33 3.79 -3.15
CA VAL A 64 -12.45 2.63 -3.24
C VAL A 64 -11.13 3.05 -3.85
N PHE A 65 -10.04 2.78 -3.15
CA PHE A 65 -8.70 2.91 -3.69
C PHE A 65 -8.23 1.57 -4.23
N HIS A 66 -7.96 1.54 -5.53
CA HIS A 66 -7.37 0.41 -6.24
C HIS A 66 -5.84 0.50 -6.13
N TYR A 67 -5.24 -0.48 -5.47
CA TYR A 67 -3.79 -0.52 -5.23
C TYR A 67 -3.15 -1.74 -5.87
N SER A 68 -2.09 -1.52 -6.64
CA SER A 68 -1.34 -2.57 -7.31
C SER A 68 -0.48 -3.34 -6.29
N GLY A 69 -0.52 -4.68 -6.35
CA GLY A 69 0.29 -5.52 -5.48
C GLY A 69 1.80 -5.38 -5.74
N GLU A 70 2.61 -5.94 -4.86
CA GLU A 70 4.07 -5.97 -5.00
C GLU A 70 4.59 -7.18 -5.79
N GLY A 71 5.81 -7.03 -6.30
CA GLY A 71 6.51 -8.00 -7.15
C GLY A 71 6.60 -7.43 -8.55
N GLN A 72 7.82 -7.22 -9.07
CA GLN A 72 8.12 -6.44 -10.28
C GLN A 72 8.32 -7.28 -11.56
N THR A 73 8.51 -8.59 -11.39
CA THR A 73 8.77 -9.56 -12.45
C THR A 73 7.96 -10.82 -12.21
N GLY A 74 7.50 -11.44 -13.29
CA GLY A 74 6.63 -12.61 -13.23
C GLY A 74 5.28 -12.33 -12.58
N ASP A 75 4.45 -13.37 -12.53
CA ASP A 75 3.14 -13.31 -11.89
C ASP A 75 3.30 -13.00 -10.40
N GLN A 76 2.46 -12.09 -9.90
CA GLN A 76 2.44 -11.78 -8.49
C GLN A 76 1.92 -12.95 -7.68
N GLU A 77 2.52 -13.16 -6.52
CA GLU A 77 2.14 -14.21 -5.59
C GLU A 77 1.55 -13.61 -4.32
N MET A 78 0.56 -14.29 -3.73
CA MET A 78 -0.09 -13.88 -2.49
C MET A 78 0.80 -14.19 -1.28
N LYS A 79 1.97 -13.56 -1.23
CA LYS A 79 3.00 -13.69 -0.20
C LYS A 79 3.46 -12.32 0.28
N ARG A 80 4.20 -12.29 1.40
CA ARG A 80 4.84 -11.07 1.95
C ARG A 80 3.86 -9.89 2.03
N GLY A 81 4.13 -8.76 1.37
CA GLY A 81 3.30 -7.56 1.39
C GLY A 81 1.89 -7.79 0.84
N ASN A 82 1.77 -8.52 -0.28
CA ASN A 82 0.45 -8.87 -0.84
C ASN A 82 -0.41 -9.63 0.17
N LYS A 83 0.17 -10.64 0.82
CA LYS A 83 -0.49 -11.39 1.89
C LYS A 83 -0.82 -10.51 3.10
N ALA A 84 0.07 -9.58 3.45
CA ALA A 84 -0.14 -8.67 4.57
C ALA A 84 -1.31 -7.71 4.33
N ILE A 85 -1.51 -7.21 3.11
CA ILE A 85 -2.73 -6.47 2.75
C ILE A 85 -3.92 -7.42 2.83
N PHE A 86 -3.89 -8.55 2.13
CA PHE A 86 -5.03 -9.46 2.06
C PHE A 86 -5.54 -9.93 3.44
N GLN A 87 -4.62 -10.18 4.38
CA GLN A 87 -4.95 -10.71 5.71
C GLN A 87 -5.02 -9.64 6.80
N HIS A 88 -4.80 -8.35 6.49
CA HIS A 88 -4.61 -7.32 7.51
C HIS A 88 -5.76 -7.29 8.53
N LYS A 89 -7.01 -7.47 8.07
CA LYS A 89 -8.20 -7.50 8.92
C LYS A 89 -8.18 -8.69 9.89
N ASN A 90 -7.90 -9.90 9.37
CA ASN A 90 -7.85 -11.12 10.17
C ASN A 90 -6.70 -11.10 11.18
N ASP A 91 -5.60 -10.46 10.82
CA ASP A 91 -4.43 -10.26 11.69
C ASP A 91 -4.63 -9.10 12.69
N ASN A 92 -5.79 -8.44 12.70
CA ASN A 92 -6.08 -7.24 13.49
C ASN A 92 -5.05 -6.13 13.29
N ARG A 93 -4.59 -5.93 12.06
CA ARG A 93 -3.64 -4.87 11.67
C ARG A 93 -4.36 -3.74 10.96
N ALA A 94 -4.08 -2.51 11.38
CA ALA A 94 -4.52 -1.31 10.67
C ALA A 94 -3.79 -1.21 9.32
N LEU A 95 -4.48 -0.75 8.28
CA LEU A 95 -3.91 -0.53 6.95
C LEU A 95 -3.88 0.97 6.65
N TYR A 96 -2.69 1.54 6.55
CA TYR A 96 -2.48 2.97 6.37
C TYR A 96 -1.89 3.27 5.00
N VAL A 97 -2.52 4.19 4.28
CA VAL A 97 -2.14 4.57 2.93
C VAL A 97 -1.42 5.91 2.94
N PHE A 98 -0.28 5.95 2.25
CA PHE A 98 0.55 7.13 2.08
C PHE A 98 0.80 7.38 0.60
N GLN A 99 0.84 8.65 0.21
CA GLN A 99 1.22 9.08 -1.13
C GLN A 99 2.57 9.79 -1.08
N HIS A 100 3.42 9.53 -2.07
CA HIS A 100 4.65 10.31 -2.25
C HIS A 100 4.33 11.79 -2.51
N THR A 101 5.17 12.69 -2.00
CA THR A 101 5.07 14.13 -2.28
C THR A 101 6.18 14.56 -3.24
N GLU A 102 6.03 15.76 -3.81
CA GLU A 102 7.10 16.44 -4.58
C GLU A 102 8.43 16.52 -3.83
N LYS A 103 8.40 16.56 -2.50
CA LYS A 103 9.59 16.57 -1.68
C LYS A 103 10.09 15.14 -1.47
N THR A 104 11.23 14.82 -2.08
CA THR A 104 11.89 13.51 -1.97
C THR A 104 12.00 13.03 -0.52
N GLY A 105 11.55 11.79 -0.28
CA GLY A 105 11.60 11.15 1.03
C GLY A 105 10.47 11.56 1.99
N TYR A 106 9.56 12.44 1.58
CA TYR A 106 8.38 12.82 2.35
C TYR A 106 7.13 12.21 1.73
N VAL A 107 6.22 11.81 2.60
CA VAL A 107 4.97 11.15 2.25
C VAL A 107 3.81 11.85 2.95
N ARG A 108 2.68 11.96 2.25
CA ARG A 108 1.42 12.46 2.78
C ARG A 108 0.57 11.28 3.24
N TYR A 109 0.07 11.34 4.47
CA TYR A 109 -0.89 10.36 4.96
C TYR A 109 -2.27 10.61 4.33
N ILE A 110 -2.82 9.60 3.65
CA ILE A 110 -4.11 9.68 2.93
C ILE A 110 -5.27 9.26 3.82
N GLY A 111 -5.04 8.27 4.68
CA GLY A 111 -6.04 7.76 5.61
C GLY A 111 -5.81 6.29 5.99
N GLU A 112 -6.69 5.80 6.85
CA GLU A 112 -6.83 4.39 7.18
C GLU A 112 -7.83 3.74 6.25
N PHE A 113 -7.56 2.50 5.86
CA PHE A 113 -8.33 1.76 4.88
C PHE A 113 -8.57 0.34 5.38
N GLN A 114 -9.49 -0.34 4.73
CA GLN A 114 -9.77 -1.75 4.92
C GLN A 114 -9.91 -2.45 3.57
N ILE A 115 -9.39 -3.67 3.48
CA ILE A 115 -9.61 -4.56 2.34
C ILE A 115 -11.12 -4.78 2.15
N ASP A 116 -11.59 -4.72 0.91
CA ASP A 116 -12.97 -5.09 0.60
C ASP A 116 -13.20 -6.58 0.89
N GLU A 117 -14.24 -6.90 1.67
CA GLU A 117 -14.47 -8.28 2.12
C GLU A 117 -15.15 -9.16 1.07
N LEU A 118 -15.93 -8.55 0.17
CA LEU A 118 -16.66 -9.27 -0.86
C LEU A 118 -15.79 -9.47 -2.11
N LYS A 119 -14.98 -8.46 -2.44
CA LYS A 119 -14.10 -8.45 -3.60
C LYS A 119 -12.73 -7.87 -3.20
N PRO A 120 -11.90 -8.61 -2.46
CA PRO A 120 -10.64 -8.08 -1.90
C PRO A 120 -9.64 -7.66 -2.97
N TYR A 121 -9.62 -8.37 -4.10
CA TYR A 121 -8.78 -7.99 -5.24
C TYR A 121 -9.37 -8.46 -6.56
N SER A 122 -8.84 -7.91 -7.64
CA SER A 122 -8.93 -8.46 -8.99
C SER A 122 -7.53 -8.74 -9.54
N VAL A 123 -7.45 -9.43 -10.68
CA VAL A 123 -6.20 -9.69 -11.39
C VAL A 123 -6.26 -8.99 -12.73
N LYS A 124 -5.20 -8.25 -13.07
CA LYS A 124 -5.00 -7.65 -14.39
C LYS A 124 -3.71 -8.17 -15.02
N GLN A 125 -3.67 -8.20 -16.35
CA GLN A 125 -2.44 -8.45 -17.08
C GLN A 125 -1.74 -7.13 -17.38
N GLU A 126 -0.63 -6.89 -16.72
CA GLU A 126 0.20 -5.70 -16.91
C GLU A 126 1.62 -6.10 -17.28
N HIS A 127 2.40 -5.15 -17.81
CA HIS A 127 3.79 -5.42 -18.15
C HIS A 127 4.67 -5.57 -16.89
N SER A 128 5.76 -6.31 -17.04
CA SER A 128 6.83 -6.31 -16.03
C SER A 128 7.57 -4.97 -16.06
N THR A 129 8.43 -4.76 -15.08
CA THR A 129 9.29 -3.57 -15.01
C THR A 129 10.00 -3.30 -16.34
N ASN A 130 10.08 -2.01 -16.72
CA ASN A 130 10.69 -1.53 -17.97
C ASN A 130 10.01 -2.11 -19.22
N ASN A 131 8.67 -2.14 -19.24
CA ASN A 131 7.88 -2.69 -20.36
C ASN A 131 8.23 -4.15 -20.71
N GLY A 132 8.61 -4.94 -19.70
CA GLY A 132 8.91 -6.36 -19.85
C GLY A 132 7.67 -7.22 -20.11
N PRO A 133 7.80 -8.56 -20.11
CA PRO A 133 6.71 -9.48 -20.39
C PRO A 133 5.47 -9.24 -19.52
N LYS A 134 4.28 -9.47 -20.11
CA LYS A 134 3.03 -9.40 -19.36
C LYS A 134 3.00 -10.40 -18.22
N ARG A 135 2.35 -10.03 -17.13
CA ARG A 135 2.18 -10.83 -15.92
C ARG A 135 0.86 -10.53 -15.22
N ASN A 136 0.44 -11.44 -14.38
CA ASN A 136 -0.69 -11.23 -13.49
C ASN A 136 -0.29 -10.30 -12.33
N VAL A 137 -1.00 -9.18 -12.19
CA VAL A 137 -0.86 -8.20 -11.12
C VAL A 137 -2.15 -8.17 -10.31
N PHE A 138 -2.03 -8.27 -8.98
CA PHE A 138 -3.16 -8.08 -8.08
C PHE A 138 -3.53 -6.61 -8.00
N ILE A 139 -4.82 -6.32 -8.08
CA ILE A 139 -5.39 -4.99 -7.81
C ILE A 139 -6.25 -5.12 -6.57
N PHE A 140 -5.71 -4.70 -5.42
CA PHE A 140 -6.43 -4.69 -4.16
C PHE A 140 -7.50 -3.60 -4.15
N HIS A 141 -8.68 -3.92 -3.65
CA HIS A 141 -9.77 -2.95 -3.49
C HIS A 141 -9.83 -2.53 -2.02
N LEU A 142 -9.51 -1.27 -1.76
CA LEU A 142 -9.35 -0.74 -0.41
C LEU A 142 -10.40 0.33 -0.13
N ASN A 143 -11.28 0.05 0.83
CA ASN A 143 -12.31 0.98 1.28
C ASN A 143 -11.72 1.93 2.32
N LYS A 144 -11.87 3.25 2.11
CA LYS A 144 -11.41 4.23 3.09
C LYS A 144 -12.28 4.17 4.35
N LEU A 145 -11.65 4.13 5.52
CA LEU A 145 -12.37 4.23 6.80
C LEU A 145 -12.73 5.69 7.09
N LYS A 146 -13.88 5.89 7.74
CA LYS A 146 -14.42 7.21 8.12
C LYS A 146 -13.69 7.80 9.32
#